data_AF-A0A2E9QGJ5-F1
#
_entry.id   AF-A0A2E9QGJ5-F1
#
_cell.length_a   1.000
_cell.length_b   1.000
_cell.length_c   1.000
_cell.angle_alpha   90.00
_cell.angle_beta   90.00
_cell.angle_gamma   90.00
#
_symmetry.space_group_name_H-M   'P 1'
#
loop_
_entity.id
_entity.type
_entity.pdbx_description
1 polymer ?
#
loop_
_entity_poly.entity_id
_entity_poly.type
_entity_poly.pdbx_seq_one_letter_code
_entity_poly.pdbx_strand_id
1 'polypeptide(L)'
;MLSDLIQSFLRFHGIEQRQWLSQFFPDRIAVDSVLNRWLEEGKLLQGQLLEAGEAFAEAGPPINRGNDSVSSSGERASGNMTANVPANVPANVPASPAANMTANTGADSLRGPGIDGTEICEAETMEILLRLTRSHLRPDFEPLDGKYLPLFLADFQGLARRGAELDDLKSVMEQLIAYPLKASLWETEVLPARLQPYYPAWLDSLAEYGLFWFGCGKETVTYLMERDLDLLEPDRFRPPDAADLDQADAIFPSRTSRFGFFDLLPSGADAQSLNANLWHLAWKGLITNDSMNSLRKGIDNRFQVPDLGGPSAGGQARGAVNRLRPVSRSRWSGSLPPGQWRRLEFHDPDDVLEKEQWNRERVHILLGRYGILFRELLQRELPEFQWKNLYNTLRRMELSGEVMGGFFFDGIPSLQFISPAAFRHLGQGLPEDAIYWMNAQDPASLSGTRLEVAQSLPRRVPGNHIVYSGYEPVLLSTRKGKELQIQVPASHPELHRYLDLFAELLSRQRLPVSRIEVERINGQKALESDYKETLLSYGFYSGNRSLVLHKKYN
;
A
#
# COMPACT_ATOMS: atom_id res chain seq x y z
N MET A 1 -42.15 16.23 -32.16
CA MET A 1 -41.77 17.52 -32.79
C MET A 1 -41.02 18.43 -31.82
N LEU A 2 -41.65 18.98 -30.76
CA LEU A 2 -40.93 19.88 -29.83
C LEU A 2 -39.72 19.20 -29.16
N SER A 3 -39.88 17.95 -28.66
CA SER A 3 -38.77 17.15 -28.12
C SER A 3 -37.61 17.01 -29.13
N ASP A 4 -37.91 16.68 -30.38
CA ASP A 4 -36.89 16.41 -31.41
C ASP A 4 -36.15 17.69 -31.83
N LEU A 5 -36.83 18.83 -31.79
CA LEU A 5 -36.23 20.15 -32.02
C LEU A 5 -35.31 20.57 -30.87
N ILE A 6 -35.73 20.37 -29.62
CA ILE A 6 -34.88 20.60 -28.44
C ILE A 6 -33.66 19.68 -28.47
N GLN A 7 -33.83 18.40 -28.86
CA GLN A 7 -32.72 17.47 -29.03
C GLN A 7 -31.73 17.96 -30.09
N SER A 8 -32.23 18.30 -31.28
CA SER A 8 -31.40 18.76 -32.40
C SER A 8 -30.64 20.04 -32.06
N PHE A 9 -31.26 20.94 -31.29
CA PHE A 9 -30.62 22.15 -30.77
C PHE A 9 -29.46 21.81 -29.82
N LEU A 10 -29.70 20.99 -28.78
CA LEU A 10 -28.67 20.61 -27.80
C LEU A 10 -27.52 19.80 -28.43
N ARG A 11 -27.76 19.01 -29.49
CA ARG A 11 -26.70 18.33 -30.25
C ARG A 11 -25.81 19.26 -31.04
N PHE A 12 -26.38 20.35 -31.58
CA PHE A 12 -25.62 21.33 -32.36
C PHE A 12 -24.85 22.30 -31.46
N HIS A 13 -25.43 22.69 -30.33
CA HIS A 13 -24.89 23.70 -29.43
C HIS A 13 -24.02 23.16 -28.28
N GLY A 14 -24.24 21.92 -27.83
CA GLY A 14 -23.43 21.31 -26.76
C GLY A 14 -23.94 21.65 -25.36
N ILE A 15 -23.15 22.41 -24.61
CA ILE A 15 -23.47 22.85 -23.24
C ILE A 15 -24.12 24.23 -23.36
N GLU A 16 -25.35 24.36 -22.86
CA GLU A 16 -26.15 25.57 -23.02
C GLU A 16 -26.89 25.94 -21.72
N GLN A 17 -27.19 27.22 -21.52
CA GLN A 17 -27.93 27.64 -20.33
C GLN A 17 -29.42 27.28 -20.44
N ARG A 18 -30.00 26.73 -19.37
CA ARG A 18 -31.44 26.36 -19.32
C ARG A 18 -32.36 27.55 -19.65
N GLN A 19 -31.95 28.76 -19.27
CA GLN A 19 -32.71 29.99 -19.55
C GLN A 19 -32.68 30.39 -21.03
N TRP A 20 -31.64 30.01 -21.79
CA TRP A 20 -31.42 30.43 -23.18
C TRP A 20 -32.39 29.76 -24.16
N LEU A 21 -32.79 28.51 -23.88
CA LEU A 21 -33.87 27.81 -24.62
C LEU A 21 -35.16 28.64 -24.69
N SER A 22 -35.44 29.46 -23.68
CA SER A 22 -36.63 30.32 -23.63
C SER A 22 -36.64 31.49 -24.62
N GLN A 23 -35.53 31.71 -25.34
CA GLN A 23 -35.42 32.68 -26.45
C GLN A 23 -35.73 32.03 -27.80
N PHE A 24 -35.43 30.73 -27.96
CA PHE A 24 -35.63 29.97 -29.20
C PHE A 24 -36.98 29.24 -29.25
N PHE A 25 -37.55 28.92 -28.10
CA PHE A 25 -38.83 28.21 -27.98
C PHE A 25 -39.87 29.07 -27.22
N PRO A 26 -40.97 29.51 -27.87
CA PRO A 26 -41.91 30.47 -27.27
C PRO A 26 -42.81 29.88 -26.17
N ASP A 27 -43.02 28.56 -26.13
CA ASP A 27 -43.80 27.89 -25.08
C ASP A 27 -42.89 27.36 -23.97
N ARG A 28 -42.67 28.20 -22.95
CA ARG A 28 -41.81 27.88 -21.80
C ARG A 28 -42.30 26.69 -20.98
N ILE A 29 -43.62 26.56 -20.80
CA ILE A 29 -44.21 25.52 -19.95
C ILE A 29 -44.02 24.14 -20.60
N ALA A 30 -44.25 24.05 -21.92
CA ALA A 30 -43.98 22.83 -22.67
C ALA A 30 -42.50 22.45 -22.64
N VAL A 31 -41.58 23.43 -22.83
CA VAL A 31 -40.12 23.21 -22.77
C VAL A 31 -39.69 22.68 -21.40
N ASP A 32 -40.04 23.37 -20.31
CA ASP A 32 -39.64 22.94 -18.96
C ASP A 32 -40.20 21.56 -18.59
N SER A 33 -41.40 21.20 -19.05
CA SER A 33 -41.94 19.84 -18.85
C SER A 33 -41.13 18.75 -19.57
N VAL A 34 -40.63 19.05 -20.78
CA VAL A 34 -39.78 18.14 -21.55
C VAL A 34 -38.41 17.99 -20.90
N LEU A 35 -37.81 19.09 -20.45
CA LEU A 35 -36.50 19.09 -19.77
C LEU A 35 -36.57 18.34 -18.43
N ASN A 36 -37.57 18.60 -17.59
CA ASN A 36 -37.73 17.90 -16.31
C ASN A 36 -37.92 16.40 -16.50
N ARG A 37 -38.78 15.99 -17.45
CA ARG A 37 -38.93 14.57 -17.80
C ARG A 37 -37.62 13.97 -18.32
N TRP A 38 -36.82 14.70 -19.09
CA TRP A 38 -35.51 14.20 -19.56
C TRP A 38 -34.43 14.15 -18.48
N LEU A 39 -34.55 14.95 -17.41
CA LEU A 39 -33.72 14.83 -16.21
C LEU A 39 -34.11 13.56 -15.43
N GLU A 40 -35.41 13.30 -15.25
CA GLU A 40 -35.93 12.06 -14.65
C GLU A 40 -35.57 10.81 -15.47
N GLU A 41 -35.58 10.91 -16.80
CA GLU A 41 -35.16 9.84 -17.73
C GLU A 41 -33.63 9.73 -17.91
N GLY A 42 -32.82 10.62 -17.31
CA GLY A 42 -31.36 10.63 -17.42
C GLY A 42 -30.79 11.00 -18.80
N LYS A 43 -31.61 11.56 -19.70
CA LYS A 43 -31.23 11.98 -21.06
C LYS A 43 -30.64 13.38 -21.10
N LEU A 44 -30.98 14.21 -20.12
CA LEU A 44 -30.43 15.55 -19.92
C LEU A 44 -29.59 15.55 -18.64
N LEU A 45 -28.44 16.20 -18.70
CA LEU A 45 -27.62 16.53 -17.53
C LEU A 45 -27.83 18.01 -17.20
N GLN A 46 -27.89 18.36 -15.91
CA GLN A 46 -28.02 19.73 -15.43
C GLN A 46 -26.98 19.99 -14.33
N GLY A 47 -26.25 21.11 -14.42
CA GLY A 47 -25.17 21.43 -13.48
C GLY A 47 -24.56 22.81 -13.74
N GLN A 48 -23.32 23.00 -13.30
CA GLN A 48 -22.53 24.21 -13.49
C GLN A 48 -21.10 23.80 -13.84
N LEU A 49 -20.52 24.31 -14.93
CA LEU A 49 -19.10 24.14 -15.22
C LEU A 49 -18.27 24.97 -14.24
N LEU A 50 -17.63 24.28 -13.30
CA LEU A 50 -16.57 24.86 -12.46
C LEU A 50 -15.27 24.96 -13.27
N GLU A 51 -14.44 25.96 -13.02
CA GLU A 51 -13.08 25.94 -13.56
C GLU A 51 -12.29 24.76 -12.99
N ALA A 52 -11.31 24.26 -13.77
CA ALA A 52 -10.38 23.23 -13.32
C ALA A 52 -9.47 23.67 -12.16
N GLY A 53 -9.61 24.90 -11.64
CA GLY A 53 -9.06 25.33 -10.35
C GLY A 53 -10.11 25.40 -9.22
N GLU A 54 -11.37 25.69 -9.54
CA GLU A 54 -12.47 25.84 -8.57
C GLU A 54 -13.07 24.49 -8.16
N ALA A 55 -13.11 23.51 -9.07
CA ALA A 55 -13.51 22.14 -8.75
C ALA A 55 -12.63 21.51 -7.64
N PHE A 56 -11.35 21.90 -7.55
CA PHE A 56 -10.41 21.49 -6.49
C PHE A 56 -10.53 22.33 -5.19
N ALA A 57 -11.37 23.37 -5.18
CA ALA A 57 -11.70 24.14 -3.99
C ALA A 57 -13.00 23.63 -3.34
N GLU A 58 -14.01 23.24 -4.14
CA GLU A 58 -15.23 22.60 -3.65
C GLU A 58 -15.04 21.13 -3.29
N ALA A 59 -14.35 20.35 -4.14
CA ALA A 59 -13.74 19.09 -3.71
C ALA A 59 -12.50 19.45 -2.89
N GLY A 60 -12.74 19.80 -1.62
CA GLY A 60 -11.74 20.34 -0.71
C GLY A 60 -10.44 19.52 -0.71
N PRO A 61 -9.29 20.17 -0.51
CA PRO A 61 -7.99 19.55 -0.75
C PRO A 61 -7.85 18.23 0.03
N PRO A 62 -7.15 17.22 -0.52
CA PRO A 62 -6.79 16.03 0.25
C PRO A 62 -6.15 16.51 1.55
N ILE A 63 -6.72 16.06 2.68
CA ILE A 63 -6.57 16.70 3.99
C ILE A 63 -5.10 16.62 4.44
N ASN A 64 -4.30 17.61 4.03
CA ASN A 64 -2.92 17.77 4.43
C ASN A 64 -2.88 18.42 5.82
N ARG A 65 -3.42 17.72 6.83
CA ARG A 65 -3.37 18.12 8.24
C ARG A 65 -2.03 17.77 8.86
N GLY A 66 -0.97 18.38 8.32
CA GLY A 66 0.26 18.57 9.05
C GLY A 66 0.07 19.66 10.10
N ASN A 67 0.21 19.30 11.38
CA ASN A 67 0.41 20.17 12.54
C ASN A 67 -0.41 21.47 12.65
N ASP A 68 -1.51 21.38 13.41
CA ASP A 68 -1.94 22.51 14.25
C ASP A 68 -2.15 22.03 15.70
N SER A 69 -1.03 21.90 16.40
CA SER A 69 -1.02 21.82 17.86
C SER A 69 0.26 22.47 18.40
N VAL A 70 0.13 23.60 19.09
CA VAL A 70 0.84 23.91 20.35
C VAL A 70 0.22 25.18 20.98
N SER A 71 -0.28 24.97 22.19
CA SER A 71 -0.69 25.91 23.25
C SER A 71 -0.37 27.42 23.13
N SER A 72 -1.39 28.24 23.39
CA SER A 72 -1.25 29.62 23.89
C SER A 72 -1.31 29.68 25.44
N SER A 73 -0.18 29.40 26.09
CA SER A 73 0.03 29.74 27.52
C SER A 73 0.85 31.04 27.59
N GLY A 74 0.21 32.15 27.94
CA GLY A 74 0.86 33.46 27.95
C GLY A 74 1.53 33.82 29.28
N GLU A 75 2.87 33.88 29.29
CA GLU A 75 3.66 34.59 30.31
C GLU A 75 4.47 35.75 29.69
N ARG A 76 4.85 36.71 30.54
CA ARG A 76 5.31 38.06 30.15
C ARG A 76 6.84 38.23 30.18
N ALA A 77 7.43 38.82 29.13
CA ALA A 77 8.55 39.79 29.15
C ALA A 77 8.89 40.18 27.68
N SER A 78 8.78 41.44 27.24
CA SER A 78 9.71 42.57 27.45
C SER A 78 11.14 42.35 26.89
N GLY A 79 11.47 43.02 25.76
CA GLY A 79 12.83 43.12 25.23
C GLY A 79 12.93 43.80 23.85
N ASN A 80 13.28 45.09 23.80
CA ASN A 80 13.60 45.81 22.55
C ASN A 80 14.96 45.38 21.98
N MET A 81 15.13 45.38 20.65
CA MET A 81 16.17 46.22 20.00
C MET A 81 16.08 46.30 18.47
N THR A 82 16.51 47.45 17.94
CA THR A 82 16.52 47.84 16.52
C THR A 82 17.94 47.93 15.95
N ALA A 83 18.17 47.45 14.72
CA ALA A 83 19.20 47.90 13.77
C ALA A 83 19.16 47.03 12.49
N ASN A 84 19.76 47.39 11.35
CA ASN A 84 19.87 48.65 10.59
C ASN A 84 20.38 48.27 9.18
N VAL A 85 20.02 48.99 8.11
CA VAL A 85 20.39 48.64 6.71
C VAL A 85 21.78 49.21 6.35
N PRO A 86 22.52 48.65 5.36
CA PRO A 86 22.66 49.38 4.10
C PRO A 86 22.74 48.49 2.83
N ALA A 87 22.58 49.12 1.65
CA ALA A 87 22.58 48.47 0.33
C ALA A 87 23.76 48.90 -0.56
N ASN A 88 24.14 48.05 -1.52
CA ASN A 88 24.79 48.39 -2.82
C ASN A 88 24.82 47.11 -3.71
N VAL A 89 24.17 47.03 -4.89
CA VAL A 89 24.58 47.51 -6.24
C VAL A 89 25.62 46.56 -6.91
N PRO A 90 25.60 46.27 -8.25
CA PRO A 90 24.75 46.76 -9.36
C PRO A 90 23.98 45.68 -10.17
N ALA A 91 23.20 46.11 -11.16
CA ALA A 91 22.49 45.27 -12.14
C ALA A 91 23.17 45.23 -13.53
N ASN A 92 23.10 44.06 -14.20
CA ASN A 92 23.31 43.73 -15.62
C ASN A 92 23.53 42.20 -15.74
N VAL A 93 23.35 41.46 -16.85
CA VAL A 93 22.57 41.55 -18.13
C VAL A 93 22.72 40.16 -18.80
N PRO A 94 21.81 39.62 -19.65
CA PRO A 94 20.43 40.00 -19.99
C PRO A 94 19.39 38.89 -19.64
N ALA A 95 18.10 39.20 -19.75
CA ALA A 95 17.03 38.19 -19.81
C ALA A 95 16.39 38.16 -21.20
N SER A 96 16.42 37.00 -21.87
CA SER A 96 15.40 36.50 -22.83
C SER A 96 15.87 35.22 -23.53
N PRO A 97 14.96 34.32 -23.99
CA PRO A 97 13.53 34.25 -23.71
C PRO A 97 13.16 32.95 -22.98
N ALA A 98 12.52 33.05 -21.81
CA ALA A 98 11.64 31.97 -21.38
C ALA A 98 10.44 31.97 -22.35
N ALA A 99 10.29 30.91 -23.12
CA ALA A 99 9.14 30.76 -24.00
C ALA A 99 7.89 30.55 -23.14
N ASN A 100 7.14 31.63 -22.90
CA ASN A 100 5.78 31.57 -22.41
C ASN A 100 4.91 30.89 -23.49
N MET A 101 4.92 29.55 -23.52
CA MET A 101 3.80 28.80 -24.07
C MET A 101 2.66 28.86 -23.07
N THR A 102 1.99 30.03 -23.03
CA THR A 102 0.57 30.09 -22.73
C THR A 102 -0.13 29.24 -23.78
N ALA A 103 -0.34 27.97 -23.48
CA ALA A 103 -1.12 27.03 -24.28
C ALA A 103 -2.61 27.38 -24.15
N ASN A 104 -2.98 28.55 -24.68
CA ASN A 104 -4.35 29.01 -24.77
C ASN A 104 -5.00 28.41 -26.03
N THR A 105 -5.55 27.19 -25.92
CA THR A 105 -6.52 26.62 -26.86
C THR A 105 -7.17 25.35 -26.30
N GLY A 106 -8.51 25.29 -26.28
CA GLY A 106 -9.26 24.06 -26.02
C GLY A 106 -10.47 24.25 -25.12
N ALA A 107 -10.25 24.63 -23.86
CA ALA A 107 -11.33 24.81 -22.88
C ALA A 107 -12.13 26.12 -23.08
N ASP A 108 -11.48 27.19 -23.52
CA ASP A 108 -12.08 28.52 -23.66
C ASP A 108 -13.18 28.58 -24.76
N SER A 109 -13.16 27.63 -25.69
CA SER A 109 -14.19 27.46 -26.74
C SER A 109 -15.49 26.80 -26.28
N LEU A 110 -15.59 26.34 -25.02
CA LEU A 110 -16.84 25.86 -24.42
C LEU A 110 -17.56 26.91 -23.57
N ARG A 111 -16.97 28.11 -23.39
CA ARG A 111 -17.60 29.21 -22.66
C ARG A 111 -18.37 30.13 -23.61
N GLY A 112 -19.70 30.12 -23.48
CA GLY A 112 -20.46 31.35 -23.64
C GLY A 112 -20.00 32.38 -22.59
N PRO A 113 -20.16 33.70 -22.84
CA PRO A 113 -19.70 34.73 -21.89
C PRO A 113 -20.37 34.54 -20.52
N GLY A 114 -19.57 34.55 -19.45
CA GLY A 114 -19.96 34.09 -18.12
C GLY A 114 -21.16 34.81 -17.52
N ILE A 115 -22.16 34.01 -17.10
CA ILE A 115 -23.35 34.45 -16.35
C ILE A 115 -23.72 33.29 -15.41
N ASP A 116 -23.99 33.59 -14.13
CA ASP A 116 -24.50 32.62 -13.14
C ASP A 116 -25.84 32.02 -13.58
N GLY A 117 -25.79 30.82 -14.14
CA GLY A 117 -26.98 30.13 -14.65
C GLY A 117 -26.74 28.62 -14.73
N THR A 118 -27.79 27.85 -14.45
CA THR A 118 -27.68 26.39 -14.53
C THR A 118 -27.62 25.93 -15.99
N GLU A 119 -26.55 25.24 -16.32
CA GLU A 119 -26.27 24.71 -17.65
C GLU A 119 -26.91 23.34 -17.81
N ILE A 120 -27.25 23.02 -19.05
CA ILE A 120 -27.84 21.75 -19.48
C ILE A 120 -27.10 21.23 -20.71
N CYS A 121 -26.97 19.90 -20.79
CA CYS A 121 -26.41 19.22 -21.96
C CYS A 121 -27.14 17.88 -22.18
N GLU A 122 -27.32 17.47 -23.43
CA GLU A 122 -27.79 16.11 -23.73
C GLU A 122 -26.70 15.11 -23.32
N ALA A 123 -27.07 14.02 -22.65
CA ALA A 123 -26.13 13.05 -22.10
C ALA A 123 -25.20 12.44 -23.17
N GLU A 124 -25.72 12.16 -24.38
CA GLU A 124 -24.92 11.68 -25.52
C GLU A 124 -23.89 12.73 -25.98
N THR A 125 -24.28 14.00 -26.06
CA THR A 125 -23.41 15.11 -26.47
C THR A 125 -22.31 15.35 -25.43
N MET A 126 -22.65 15.32 -24.14
CA MET A 126 -21.68 15.41 -23.06
C MET A 126 -20.70 14.22 -23.09
N GLU A 127 -21.17 13.01 -23.38
CA GLU A 127 -20.28 11.85 -23.53
C GLU A 127 -19.31 12.02 -24.70
N ILE A 128 -19.77 12.56 -25.84
CA ILE A 128 -18.93 12.86 -27.01
C ILE A 128 -17.89 13.93 -26.66
N LEU A 129 -18.28 15.04 -26.03
CA LEU A 129 -17.37 16.11 -25.62
C LEU A 129 -16.31 15.58 -24.65
N LEU A 130 -16.70 14.82 -23.63
CA LEU A 130 -15.77 14.18 -22.70
C LEU A 130 -14.84 13.19 -23.40
N ARG A 131 -15.30 12.42 -24.40
CA ARG A 131 -14.45 11.54 -25.21
C ARG A 131 -13.44 12.34 -26.05
N LEU A 132 -13.83 13.46 -26.64
CA LEU A 132 -12.94 14.32 -27.44
C LEU A 132 -11.89 15.01 -26.56
N THR A 133 -12.30 15.61 -25.43
CA THR A 133 -11.39 16.23 -24.46
C THR A 133 -10.40 15.22 -23.91
N ARG A 134 -10.83 13.99 -23.55
CA ARG A 134 -9.89 12.92 -23.15
C ARG A 134 -8.94 12.50 -24.27
N SER A 135 -9.39 12.48 -25.53
CA SER A 135 -8.53 12.18 -26.68
C SER A 135 -7.44 13.24 -26.86
N HIS A 136 -7.75 14.52 -26.65
CA HIS A 136 -6.78 15.61 -26.71
C HIS A 136 -5.89 15.74 -25.45
N LEU A 137 -6.36 15.31 -24.29
CA LEU A 137 -5.60 15.30 -23.03
C LEU A 137 -4.74 14.05 -22.85
N ARG A 138 -4.86 13.04 -23.72
CA ARG A 138 -4.04 11.84 -23.62
C ARG A 138 -2.60 12.19 -24.03
N PRO A 139 -1.61 12.10 -23.12
CA PRO A 139 -0.23 12.38 -23.49
C PRO A 139 0.26 11.34 -24.48
N ASP A 140 0.94 11.78 -25.55
CA ASP A 140 1.69 10.89 -26.43
C ASP A 140 2.81 10.23 -25.61
N PHE A 141 2.64 8.94 -25.35
CA PHE A 141 3.56 8.13 -24.55
C PHE A 141 3.87 6.84 -25.31
N GLU A 142 5.15 6.62 -25.60
CA GLU A 142 5.62 5.35 -26.13
C GLU A 142 5.70 4.32 -24.99
N PRO A 143 4.99 3.17 -25.08
CA PRO A 143 5.03 2.15 -24.03
C PRO A 143 6.46 1.69 -23.77
N LEU A 144 6.85 1.58 -22.50
CA LEU A 144 8.13 0.99 -22.14
C LEU A 144 8.09 -0.52 -22.32
N ASP A 145 9.24 -1.13 -22.60
CA ASP A 145 9.38 -2.59 -22.53
C ASP A 145 8.96 -3.08 -21.13
N GLY A 146 8.13 -4.13 -21.07
CA GLY A 146 7.68 -4.74 -19.82
C GLY A 146 8.80 -5.11 -18.85
N LYS A 147 10.03 -5.30 -19.33
CA LYS A 147 11.21 -5.52 -18.48
C LYS A 147 11.45 -4.39 -17.48
N TYR A 148 11.03 -3.15 -17.76
CA TYR A 148 11.18 -2.01 -16.85
C TYR A 148 10.18 -2.00 -15.69
N LEU A 149 9.12 -2.80 -15.75
CA LEU A 149 8.08 -2.84 -14.71
C LEU A 149 8.61 -3.13 -13.27
N PRO A 150 9.54 -4.08 -13.03
CA PRO A 150 10.13 -4.30 -11.71
C PRO A 150 10.88 -3.07 -11.18
N LEU A 151 11.59 -2.34 -12.06
CA LEU A 151 12.33 -1.14 -11.68
C LEU A 151 11.39 0.01 -11.33
N PHE A 152 10.33 0.22 -12.13
CA PHE A 152 9.28 1.19 -11.81
C PHE A 152 8.61 0.89 -10.46
N LEU A 153 8.20 -0.36 -10.22
CA LEU A 153 7.59 -0.76 -8.95
C LEU A 153 8.56 -0.63 -7.77
N ALA A 154 9.85 -0.87 -7.99
CA ALA A 154 10.88 -0.75 -6.97
C ALA A 154 11.20 0.71 -6.61
N ASP A 155 11.27 1.61 -7.59
CA ASP A 155 11.52 3.03 -7.33
C ASP A 155 10.29 3.71 -6.70
N PHE A 156 9.09 3.42 -7.22
CA PHE A 156 7.82 3.95 -6.70
C PHE A 156 7.55 3.51 -5.24
N GLN A 157 8.01 2.32 -4.84
CA GLN A 157 7.87 1.80 -3.47
C GLN A 157 9.11 1.97 -2.57
N GLY A 158 10.09 2.80 -2.95
CA GLY A 158 11.27 3.10 -2.11
C GLY A 158 12.25 1.94 -1.91
N LEU A 159 12.24 0.94 -2.79
CA LEU A 159 13.23 -0.15 -2.80
C LEU A 159 14.53 0.27 -3.50
N ALA A 160 14.43 1.05 -4.59
CA ALA A 160 15.59 1.61 -5.29
C ALA A 160 16.23 2.79 -4.52
N ARG A 161 15.42 3.53 -3.75
CA ARG A 161 15.83 4.68 -2.93
C ARG A 161 15.25 4.52 -1.52
N ARG A 162 16.07 3.99 -0.61
CA ARG A 162 15.67 3.68 0.77
C ARG A 162 15.60 4.93 1.64
N GLY A 163 14.59 4.97 2.49
CA GLY A 163 14.49 5.94 3.58
C GLY A 163 15.42 5.61 4.76
N ALA A 164 15.60 6.59 5.65
CA ALA A 164 16.41 6.49 6.85
C ALA A 164 15.74 7.13 8.09
N GLU A 165 14.56 7.72 7.94
CA GLU A 165 13.87 8.49 8.98
C GLU A 165 12.50 7.89 9.36
N LEU A 166 11.92 8.37 10.47
CA LEU A 166 10.59 7.95 10.93
C LEU A 166 9.47 8.36 9.96
N ASP A 167 9.63 9.51 9.29
CA ASP A 167 8.64 9.98 8.32
C ASP A 167 8.67 9.17 7.02
N ASP A 168 9.81 8.60 6.64
CA ASP A 168 9.89 7.61 5.56
C ASP A 168 9.08 6.35 5.92
N LEU A 169 9.09 5.90 7.19
CA LEU A 169 8.25 4.77 7.62
C LEU A 169 6.77 5.11 7.49
N LYS A 170 6.34 6.35 7.78
CA LYS A 170 4.93 6.75 7.57
C LYS A 170 4.55 6.59 6.10
N SER A 171 5.34 7.15 5.18
CA SER A 171 5.11 7.04 3.75
C SER A 171 5.10 5.58 3.25
N VAL A 172 6.05 4.76 3.71
CA VAL A 172 6.09 3.32 3.40
C VAL A 172 4.86 2.60 3.95
N MET A 173 4.42 2.91 5.17
CA MET A 173 3.22 2.29 5.74
C MET A 173 1.95 2.74 5.01
N GLU A 174 1.81 4.01 4.64
CA GLU A 174 0.68 4.53 3.85
C GLU A 174 0.55 3.83 2.49
N GLN A 175 1.66 3.60 1.79
CA GLN A 175 1.68 2.78 0.57
C GLN A 175 1.24 1.32 0.85
N LEU A 176 1.65 0.74 1.97
CA LEU A 176 1.48 -0.68 2.27
C LEU A 176 0.24 -1.04 3.11
N ILE A 177 -0.57 -0.05 3.52
CA ILE A 177 -1.88 -0.25 4.18
C ILE A 177 -2.73 -1.26 3.38
N ALA A 178 -3.47 -2.12 4.08
CA ALA A 178 -4.35 -3.15 3.51
C ALA A 178 -3.68 -4.23 2.62
N TYR A 179 -2.34 -4.26 2.48
CA TYR A 179 -1.66 -5.38 1.80
C TYR A 179 -1.55 -6.62 2.71
N PRO A 180 -1.99 -7.84 2.30
CA PRO A 180 -1.93 -9.03 3.13
C PRO A 180 -0.60 -9.78 3.00
N LEU A 181 0.17 -9.87 4.10
CA LEU A 181 1.50 -10.52 4.12
C LEU A 181 1.73 -11.37 5.37
N LYS A 182 2.65 -12.34 5.31
CA LYS A 182 3.04 -13.10 6.51
C LYS A 182 3.63 -12.18 7.59
N ALA A 183 3.12 -12.31 8.81
CA ALA A 183 3.45 -11.45 9.95
C ALA A 183 4.95 -11.32 10.21
N SER A 184 5.71 -12.39 10.01
CA SER A 184 7.16 -12.37 10.14
C SER A 184 7.88 -11.51 9.10
N LEU A 185 7.36 -11.40 7.86
CA LEU A 185 8.09 -10.79 6.75
C LEU A 185 8.04 -9.26 6.73
N TRP A 186 7.07 -8.64 7.41
CA TRP A 186 6.97 -7.19 7.54
C TRP A 186 8.27 -6.59 8.10
N GLU A 187 8.65 -6.98 9.32
CA GLU A 187 9.83 -6.42 10.01
C GLU A 187 11.15 -7.11 9.66
N THR A 188 11.13 -8.23 8.92
CA THR A 188 12.36 -8.97 8.57
C THR A 188 12.77 -8.84 7.11
N GLU A 189 11.85 -8.46 6.22
CA GLU A 189 12.09 -8.37 4.78
C GLU A 189 11.58 -7.05 4.18
N VAL A 190 10.28 -6.72 4.34
CA VAL A 190 9.60 -5.68 3.55
C VAL A 190 9.93 -4.26 4.01
N LEU A 191 9.91 -4.00 5.33
CA LEU A 191 10.31 -2.70 5.88
C LEU A 191 11.84 -2.50 5.79
N PRO A 192 12.70 -3.47 6.16
CA PRO A 192 14.16 -3.32 6.02
C PRO A 192 14.63 -3.13 4.57
N ALA A 193 13.94 -3.69 3.57
CA ALA A 193 14.30 -3.48 2.16
C ALA A 193 14.05 -2.03 1.68
N ARG A 194 13.18 -1.28 2.36
CA ARG A 194 12.82 0.13 2.07
C ARG A 194 13.43 1.14 3.04
N LEU A 195 13.90 0.69 4.22
CA LEU A 195 14.36 1.55 5.31
C LEU A 195 15.70 1.04 5.87
N GLN A 196 16.74 1.86 5.80
CA GLN A 196 18.08 1.50 6.23
C GLN A 196 18.74 2.62 7.03
N PRO A 197 18.85 2.50 8.37
CA PRO A 197 18.38 1.39 9.23
C PRO A 197 16.86 1.43 9.56
N TYR A 198 16.20 0.26 9.60
CA TYR A 198 14.87 0.11 10.19
C TYR A 198 14.94 -0.21 11.69
N TYR A 199 14.20 0.55 12.52
CA TYR A 199 14.02 0.28 13.95
C TYR A 199 12.58 -0.14 14.28
N PRO A 200 12.35 -1.29 14.97
CA PRO A 200 11.01 -1.74 15.36
C PRO A 200 10.21 -0.73 16.21
N ALA A 201 10.91 0.08 17.01
CA ALA A 201 10.30 1.11 17.86
C ALA A 201 9.50 2.16 17.05
N TRP A 202 9.90 2.43 15.80
CA TRP A 202 9.17 3.36 14.93
C TRP A 202 7.76 2.87 14.61
N LEU A 203 7.60 1.56 14.37
CA LEU A 203 6.29 0.97 14.13
C LEU A 203 5.43 0.96 15.41
N ASP A 204 6.04 0.83 16.59
CA ASP A 204 5.33 0.98 17.86
C ASP A 204 4.83 2.44 18.05
N SER A 205 5.61 3.45 17.66
CA SER A 205 5.15 4.85 17.67
C SER A 205 3.97 5.08 16.72
N LEU A 206 3.91 4.42 15.56
CA LEU A 206 2.74 4.52 14.66
C LEU A 206 1.49 3.87 15.27
N ALA A 207 1.63 2.89 16.17
CA ALA A 207 0.51 2.32 16.91
C ALA A 207 -0.20 3.36 17.79
N GLU A 208 0.56 4.26 18.41
CA GLU A 208 0.04 5.36 19.23
C GLU A 208 -0.81 6.35 18.41
N TYR A 209 -0.55 6.46 17.10
CA TYR A 209 -1.33 7.25 16.15
C TYR A 209 -2.51 6.50 15.51
N GLY A 210 -2.84 5.29 15.98
CA GLY A 210 -4.01 4.53 15.54
C GLY A 210 -3.76 3.52 14.41
N LEU A 211 -2.49 3.24 14.07
CA LEU A 211 -2.14 2.10 13.22
C LEU A 211 -2.35 0.81 14.01
N PHE A 212 -3.14 -0.13 13.48
CA PHE A 212 -3.28 -1.46 14.08
C PHE A 212 -3.16 -2.55 13.02
N TRP A 213 -2.98 -3.80 13.47
CA TRP A 213 -2.85 -4.94 12.59
C TRP A 213 -4.15 -5.74 12.48
N PHE A 214 -4.39 -6.30 11.31
CA PHE A 214 -5.58 -7.09 11.00
C PHE A 214 -5.17 -8.46 10.45
N GLY A 215 -5.83 -9.54 10.87
CA GLY A 215 -5.48 -10.90 10.46
C GLY A 215 -6.29 -11.37 9.24
N CYS A 216 -5.58 -11.71 8.17
CA CYS A 216 -6.14 -12.13 6.87
C CYS A 216 -5.82 -13.62 6.61
N GLY A 217 -6.14 -14.48 7.58
CA GLY A 217 -5.77 -15.89 7.58
C GLY A 217 -4.54 -16.23 8.42
N LYS A 218 -4.22 -17.53 8.53
CA LYS A 218 -3.21 -18.06 9.45
C LYS A 218 -1.84 -17.40 9.28
N GLU A 219 -1.38 -16.67 10.29
CA GLU A 219 -0.08 -15.98 10.32
C GLU A 219 0.08 -14.92 9.22
N THR A 220 -1.01 -14.51 8.56
CA THR A 220 -1.05 -13.46 7.55
C THR A 220 -1.72 -12.24 8.18
N VAL A 221 -1.06 -11.09 8.14
CA VAL A 221 -1.56 -9.83 8.66
C VAL A 221 -1.38 -8.70 7.65
N THR A 222 -2.22 -7.70 7.78
CA THR A 222 -2.06 -6.39 7.17
C THR A 222 -2.12 -5.30 8.24
N TYR A 223 -1.83 -4.05 7.88
CA TYR A 223 -1.96 -2.89 8.74
C TYR A 223 -2.98 -1.91 8.16
N LEU A 224 -3.82 -1.32 9.00
CA LEU A 224 -4.78 -0.27 8.64
C LEU A 224 -4.82 0.81 9.73
N MET A 225 -5.35 1.99 9.38
CA MET A 225 -5.81 2.97 10.36
C MET A 225 -7.26 2.68 10.75
N GLU A 226 -7.69 3.11 11.94
CA GLU A 226 -9.04 2.85 12.46
C GLU A 226 -10.17 3.37 11.55
N ARG A 227 -9.93 4.47 10.83
CA ARG A 227 -10.83 5.05 9.80
C ARG A 227 -10.92 4.24 8.49
N ASP A 228 -9.95 3.37 8.21
CA ASP A 228 -9.86 2.63 6.94
C ASP A 228 -10.44 1.21 7.08
N LEU A 229 -11.02 0.86 8.24
CA LEU A 229 -11.52 -0.47 8.58
C LEU A 229 -12.71 -0.88 7.70
N ASP A 230 -13.63 0.05 7.42
CA ASP A 230 -14.83 -0.19 6.61
C ASP A 230 -14.49 -0.48 5.13
N LEU A 231 -13.26 -0.18 4.69
CA LEU A 231 -12.79 -0.60 3.37
C LEU A 231 -12.61 -2.12 3.25
N LEU A 232 -12.73 -2.89 4.34
CA LEU A 232 -12.70 -4.35 4.36
C LEU A 232 -14.11 -4.97 4.45
N GLU A 233 -14.44 -5.90 3.55
CA GLU A 233 -15.65 -6.74 3.62
C GLU A 233 -15.26 -8.17 4.08
N PRO A 234 -14.97 -8.44 5.38
CA PRO A 234 -14.42 -9.72 5.84
C PRO A 234 -15.34 -10.91 5.58
N ASP A 235 -16.66 -10.69 5.51
CA ASP A 235 -17.65 -11.71 5.15
C ASP A 235 -17.44 -12.31 3.75
N ARG A 236 -16.67 -11.64 2.87
CA ARG A 236 -16.22 -12.19 1.57
C ARG A 236 -14.96 -13.03 1.66
N PHE A 237 -14.12 -12.86 2.69
CA PHE A 237 -12.89 -13.63 2.86
C PHE A 237 -13.21 -15.06 3.29
N ARG A 238 -14.09 -15.18 4.29
CA ARG A 238 -14.78 -16.38 4.73
C ARG A 238 -15.82 -15.91 5.74
N PRO A 239 -17.14 -16.05 5.48
CA PRO A 239 -18.13 -15.64 6.47
C PRO A 239 -17.80 -16.35 7.79
N PRO A 240 -17.75 -15.63 8.91
CA PRO A 240 -17.36 -16.21 10.18
C PRO A 240 -18.36 -17.30 10.53
N ASP A 241 -17.83 -18.50 10.82
CA ASP A 241 -18.64 -19.64 11.21
C ASP A 241 -19.42 -19.22 12.48
N ALA A 242 -20.73 -19.51 12.61
CA ALA A 242 -21.53 -18.99 13.73
C ALA A 242 -20.91 -19.31 15.11
N ALA A 243 -20.26 -20.48 15.22
CA ALA A 243 -19.49 -20.89 16.39
C ALA A 243 -18.28 -19.98 16.71
N ASP A 244 -17.66 -19.33 15.73
CA ASP A 244 -16.57 -18.36 15.95
C ASP A 244 -17.13 -17.02 16.47
N LEU A 245 -18.31 -16.61 16.00
CA LEU A 245 -19.01 -15.44 16.53
C LEU A 245 -19.47 -15.69 17.97
N ASP A 246 -20.09 -16.84 18.23
CA ASP A 246 -20.48 -17.28 19.57
C ASP A 246 -19.24 -17.38 20.50
N GLN A 247 -18.11 -17.87 19.99
CA GLN A 247 -16.85 -17.93 20.74
C GLN A 247 -16.30 -16.52 21.03
N ALA A 248 -16.40 -15.58 20.09
CA ALA A 248 -16.00 -14.19 20.32
C ALA A 248 -16.91 -13.50 21.35
N ASP A 249 -18.24 -13.64 21.23
CA ASP A 249 -19.21 -13.12 22.22
C ASP A 249 -19.06 -13.80 23.60
N ALA A 250 -18.60 -15.05 23.67
CA ALA A 250 -18.30 -15.74 24.94
C ALA A 250 -16.97 -15.32 25.60
N ILE A 251 -15.97 -14.91 24.81
CA ILE A 251 -14.66 -14.46 25.32
C ILE A 251 -14.71 -12.98 25.72
N PHE A 252 -15.39 -12.12 24.95
CA PHE A 252 -15.38 -10.67 25.13
C PHE A 252 -16.66 -10.19 25.86
N PRO A 253 -16.57 -9.68 27.10
CA PRO A 253 -17.75 -9.22 27.87
C PRO A 253 -18.49 -8.01 27.27
N SER A 254 -17.87 -7.32 26.30
CA SER A 254 -18.40 -6.16 25.60
C SER A 254 -17.79 -6.10 24.21
N ARG A 255 -18.57 -5.68 23.21
CA ARG A 255 -18.12 -5.63 21.81
C ARG A 255 -17.21 -4.45 21.49
N THR A 256 -17.38 -3.32 22.18
CA THR A 256 -16.64 -2.08 21.94
C THR A 256 -15.44 -1.89 22.87
N SER A 257 -15.36 -2.65 23.95
CA SER A 257 -14.32 -2.51 24.97
C SER A 257 -13.04 -3.28 24.62
N ARG A 258 -11.91 -2.76 25.10
CA ARG A 258 -10.57 -3.36 24.93
C ARG A 258 -10.16 -4.04 26.23
N PHE A 259 -9.54 -5.23 26.16
CA PHE A 259 -9.23 -6.06 27.32
C PHE A 259 -7.81 -6.64 27.27
N GLY A 260 -7.09 -6.64 28.40
CA GLY A 260 -5.82 -7.35 28.51
C GLY A 260 -6.03 -8.87 28.52
N PHE A 261 -5.00 -9.63 28.14
CA PHE A 261 -5.05 -11.10 28.11
C PHE A 261 -5.52 -11.72 29.44
N PHE A 262 -5.11 -11.16 30.57
CA PHE A 262 -5.49 -11.66 31.90
C PHE A 262 -6.90 -11.26 32.32
N ASP A 263 -7.47 -10.21 31.74
CA ASP A 263 -8.85 -9.78 32.00
C ASP A 263 -9.84 -10.68 31.24
N LEU A 264 -9.41 -11.18 30.07
CA LEU A 264 -10.12 -12.19 29.27
C LEU A 264 -9.93 -13.63 29.76
N LEU A 265 -9.19 -13.89 30.83
CA LEU A 265 -8.92 -15.24 31.33
C LEU A 265 -9.87 -15.61 32.49
N PRO A 266 -10.88 -16.49 32.26
CA PRO A 266 -11.82 -16.87 33.31
C PRO A 266 -11.12 -17.60 34.46
N SER A 267 -11.69 -17.50 35.66
CA SER A 267 -11.16 -18.18 36.85
C SER A 267 -11.15 -19.70 36.66
N GLY A 268 -9.97 -20.30 36.58
CA GLY A 268 -9.78 -21.75 36.37
C GLY A 268 -9.64 -22.18 34.91
N ALA A 269 -9.71 -21.25 33.95
CA ALA A 269 -9.46 -21.54 32.53
C ALA A 269 -7.97 -21.72 32.23
N ASP A 270 -7.67 -22.47 31.17
CA ASP A 270 -6.32 -22.66 30.66
C ASP A 270 -5.90 -21.49 29.74
N ALA A 271 -4.74 -20.89 30.04
CA ALA A 271 -4.16 -19.81 29.25
C ALA A 271 -3.67 -20.27 27.87
N GLN A 272 -3.26 -21.53 27.69
CA GLN A 272 -2.87 -22.05 26.38
C GLN A 272 -4.09 -22.12 25.45
N SER A 273 -5.22 -22.62 25.96
CA SER A 273 -6.51 -22.64 25.27
C SER A 273 -7.02 -21.24 24.93
N LEU A 274 -6.96 -20.28 25.86
CA LEU A 274 -7.34 -18.87 25.56
C LEU A 274 -6.45 -18.27 24.47
N ASN A 275 -5.13 -18.43 24.56
CA ASN A 275 -4.20 -17.92 23.54
C ASN A 275 -4.47 -18.56 22.16
N ALA A 276 -4.74 -19.88 22.11
CA ALA A 276 -5.09 -20.56 20.87
C ALA A 276 -6.39 -19.99 20.25
N ASN A 277 -7.41 -19.74 21.06
CA ASN A 277 -8.68 -19.15 20.61
C ASN A 277 -8.50 -17.69 20.13
N LEU A 278 -7.75 -16.86 20.87
CA LEU A 278 -7.46 -15.48 20.45
C LEU A 278 -6.75 -15.45 19.10
N TRP A 279 -5.69 -16.25 18.91
CA TRP A 279 -5.04 -16.32 17.59
C TRP A 279 -5.96 -16.91 16.51
N HIS A 280 -6.83 -17.87 16.83
CA HIS A 280 -7.81 -18.38 15.87
C HIS A 280 -8.76 -17.29 15.37
N LEU A 281 -9.39 -16.55 16.28
CA LEU A 281 -10.29 -15.43 15.96
C LEU A 281 -9.55 -14.28 15.26
N ALA A 282 -8.29 -14.00 15.63
CA ALA A 282 -7.46 -13.00 14.97
C ALA A 282 -7.16 -13.39 13.51
N TRP A 283 -6.84 -14.66 13.23
CA TRP A 283 -6.66 -15.15 11.86
C TRP A 283 -7.94 -15.21 11.04
N LYS A 284 -9.12 -15.20 11.69
CA LYS A 284 -10.42 -15.00 11.03
C LYS A 284 -10.80 -13.53 10.82
N GLY A 285 -10.02 -12.58 11.33
CA GLY A 285 -10.34 -11.15 11.25
C GLY A 285 -11.44 -10.68 12.20
N LEU A 286 -11.80 -11.47 13.22
CA LEU A 286 -12.85 -11.10 14.17
C LEU A 286 -12.35 -10.24 15.33
N ILE A 287 -11.05 -10.31 15.62
CA ILE A 287 -10.41 -9.56 16.70
C ILE A 287 -9.06 -8.99 16.26
N THR A 288 -8.59 -7.96 16.97
CA THR A 288 -7.25 -7.39 16.83
C THR A 288 -6.62 -7.11 18.20
N ASN A 289 -5.34 -6.73 18.21
CA ASN A 289 -4.61 -6.22 19.36
C ASN A 289 -3.95 -4.89 18.99
N ASP A 290 -3.95 -3.93 19.92
CA ASP A 290 -3.40 -2.59 19.71
C ASP A 290 -1.86 -2.52 19.64
N SER A 291 -1.12 -3.51 20.15
CA SER A 291 0.35 -3.47 20.21
C SER A 291 1.02 -4.42 19.22
N MET A 292 1.99 -3.91 18.45
CA MET A 292 2.83 -4.70 17.54
C MET A 292 3.67 -5.74 18.28
N ASN A 293 3.97 -5.50 19.57
CA ASN A 293 4.66 -6.43 20.43
C ASN A 293 3.86 -7.73 20.68
N SER A 294 2.53 -7.71 20.51
CA SER A 294 1.70 -8.94 20.51
C SER A 294 2.06 -9.86 19.34
N LEU A 295 2.17 -9.32 18.12
CA LEU A 295 2.63 -10.04 16.94
C LEU A 295 4.08 -10.49 17.10
N ARG A 296 4.98 -9.63 17.58
CA ARG A 296 6.41 -9.97 17.75
C ARG A 296 6.60 -11.17 18.66
N LYS A 297 5.99 -11.16 19.85
CA LYS A 297 6.00 -12.32 20.76
C LYS A 297 5.28 -13.53 20.17
N GLY A 298 4.19 -13.30 19.44
CA GLY A 298 3.49 -14.33 18.68
C GLY A 298 4.44 -15.06 17.74
N ILE A 299 5.16 -14.32 16.87
CA ILE A 299 6.14 -14.89 15.94
C ILE A 299 7.26 -15.62 16.69
N ASP A 300 7.82 -15.00 17.73
CA ASP A 300 8.95 -15.55 18.49
C ASP A 300 8.57 -16.88 19.20
N ASN A 301 7.32 -17.01 19.67
CA ASN A 301 6.76 -18.21 20.30
C ASN A 301 5.93 -19.11 19.34
N ARG A 302 5.95 -18.83 18.02
CA ARG A 302 5.15 -19.54 16.99
C ARG A 302 3.63 -19.59 17.29
N PHE A 303 3.12 -18.53 17.89
CA PHE A 303 1.73 -18.29 18.28
C PHE A 303 1.19 -19.28 19.32
N GLN A 304 2.08 -20.03 19.98
CA GLN A 304 1.79 -20.95 21.06
C GLN A 304 2.22 -20.35 22.40
N VAL A 305 1.56 -20.73 23.49
CA VAL A 305 2.14 -20.51 24.82
C VAL A 305 3.25 -21.53 24.99
N PRO A 306 4.51 -21.13 25.29
CA PRO A 306 5.57 -22.08 25.59
C PRO A 306 5.18 -22.96 26.76
N ASP A 307 5.35 -24.27 26.63
CA ASP A 307 5.16 -25.21 27.74
C ASP A 307 6.26 -24.99 28.78
N LEU A 308 5.98 -24.09 29.72
CA LEU A 308 6.86 -23.70 30.82
C LEU A 308 6.85 -24.74 31.94
N GLY A 309 6.98 -26.01 31.56
CA GLY A 309 7.22 -27.15 32.43
C GLY A 309 6.20 -27.28 33.56
N GLY A 310 5.07 -27.96 33.28
CA GLY A 310 4.41 -28.74 34.32
C GLY A 310 5.46 -29.60 35.05
N PRO A 311 5.34 -29.81 36.39
CA PRO A 311 6.39 -30.46 37.17
C PRO A 311 6.74 -31.82 36.58
N SER A 312 7.95 -31.94 36.02
CA SER A 312 8.34 -33.12 35.26
C SER A 312 8.24 -34.38 36.12
N ALA A 313 7.39 -35.31 35.70
CA ALA A 313 7.27 -36.65 36.29
C ALA A 313 8.52 -37.49 35.93
N GLY A 314 9.66 -37.14 36.51
CA GLY A 314 10.98 -37.64 36.12
C GLY A 314 12.10 -37.39 37.14
N GLY A 315 11.76 -37.11 38.40
CA GLY A 315 12.74 -36.92 39.47
C GLY A 315 12.22 -37.39 40.82
N GLN A 316 12.77 -38.49 41.34
CA GLN A 316 12.47 -38.98 42.69
C GLN A 316 13.11 -38.09 43.77
N ALA A 317 12.48 -36.95 44.07
CA ALA A 317 12.81 -36.13 45.23
C ALA A 317 11.88 -36.49 46.40
N ARG A 318 12.44 -37.11 47.45
CA ARG A 318 11.70 -37.51 48.65
C ARG A 318 11.25 -36.28 49.46
N GLY A 319 9.96 -36.22 49.77
CA GLY A 319 9.42 -35.57 50.98
C GLY A 319 9.49 -34.04 51.06
N ALA A 320 8.46 -33.37 50.53
CA ALA A 320 8.03 -32.06 51.03
C ALA A 320 6.51 -31.90 50.83
N VAL A 321 5.86 -31.21 51.78
CA VAL A 321 4.39 -31.09 51.84
C VAL A 321 3.85 -30.29 50.65
N ASN A 322 2.86 -30.86 49.96
CA ASN A 322 2.22 -30.29 48.79
C ASN A 322 1.45 -29.00 49.15
N ARG A 323 2.03 -27.83 48.84
CA ARG A 323 1.30 -26.57 48.74
C ARG A 323 1.22 -26.19 47.27
N LEU A 324 0.00 -26.19 46.73
CA LEU A 324 -0.34 -25.63 45.43
C LEU A 324 0.08 -24.15 45.40
N ARG A 325 1.28 -23.85 44.91
CA ARG A 325 1.69 -22.47 44.61
C ARG A 325 0.89 -22.01 43.39
N PRO A 326 0.13 -20.90 43.44
CA PRO A 326 -0.48 -20.35 42.25
C PRO A 326 0.62 -20.05 41.22
N VAL A 327 0.37 -20.41 39.97
CA VAL A 327 1.29 -20.11 38.87
C VAL A 327 1.34 -18.59 38.72
N SER A 328 2.46 -18.00 39.15
CA SER A 328 2.59 -16.54 39.23
C SER A 328 2.45 -15.91 37.84
N ARG A 329 1.61 -14.89 37.73
CA ARG A 329 1.41 -14.08 36.50
C ARG A 329 2.75 -13.59 35.92
N SER A 330 3.72 -13.29 36.79
CA SER A 330 5.08 -12.86 36.41
C SER A 330 5.92 -13.91 35.67
N ARG A 331 5.53 -15.20 35.69
CA ARG A 331 6.20 -16.24 34.87
C ARG A 331 5.64 -16.34 33.45
N TRP A 332 4.43 -15.86 33.20
CA TRP A 332 3.78 -15.89 31.89
C TRP A 332 3.76 -14.52 31.19
N SER A 333 3.95 -13.42 31.92
CA SER A 333 4.05 -12.06 31.34
C SER A 333 5.16 -11.91 30.29
N GLY A 334 6.21 -12.74 30.36
CA GLY A 334 7.25 -12.81 29.33
C GLY A 334 6.73 -13.39 28.02
N SER A 335 6.01 -14.51 28.06
CA SER A 335 5.60 -15.28 26.88
C SER A 335 4.24 -14.91 26.28
N LEU A 336 3.33 -14.34 27.06
CA LEU A 336 1.99 -13.98 26.59
C LEU A 336 2.01 -12.67 25.77
N PRO A 337 1.10 -12.53 24.77
CA PRO A 337 0.98 -11.31 23.98
C PRO A 337 0.57 -10.10 24.87
N PRO A 338 1.34 -9.00 24.89
CA PRO A 338 0.95 -7.75 25.55
C PRO A 338 -0.12 -7.01 24.72
N GLY A 339 -0.53 -5.83 25.20
CA GLY A 339 -1.56 -5.02 24.55
C GLY A 339 -2.98 -5.43 24.94
N GLN A 340 -3.95 -4.69 24.40
CA GLN A 340 -5.37 -4.89 24.61
C GLN A 340 -5.99 -5.52 23.37
N TRP A 341 -6.69 -6.63 23.57
CA TRP A 341 -7.49 -7.28 22.54
C TRP A 341 -8.86 -6.62 22.45
N ARG A 342 -9.39 -6.50 21.23
CA ARG A 342 -10.75 -6.04 20.98
C ARG A 342 -11.40 -6.82 19.85
N ARG A 343 -12.73 -6.88 19.86
CA ARG A 343 -13.52 -7.29 18.70
C ARG A 343 -13.42 -6.21 17.60
N LEU A 344 -13.52 -6.66 16.36
CA LEU A 344 -13.75 -5.79 15.21
C LEU A 344 -15.23 -5.88 14.82
N GLU A 345 -15.83 -4.74 14.57
CA GLU A 345 -17.15 -4.61 13.96
C GLU A 345 -16.95 -3.97 12.59
N PHE A 346 -17.71 -4.44 11.60
CA PHE A 346 -17.58 -4.03 10.22
C PHE A 346 -18.94 -3.53 9.74
N HIS A 347 -18.94 -2.40 9.05
CA HIS A 347 -20.10 -1.92 8.34
C HIS A 347 -20.17 -2.61 6.97
N ASP A 348 -21.31 -3.19 6.62
CA ASP A 348 -21.65 -3.44 5.21
C ASP A 348 -22.33 -2.19 4.65
N PRO A 349 -22.02 -1.76 3.42
CA PRO A 349 -22.54 -0.50 2.89
C PRO A 349 -24.03 -0.64 2.57
N ASP A 350 -24.85 0.30 3.07
CA ASP A 350 -26.31 0.20 3.00
C ASP A 350 -26.84 0.48 1.57
N ASP A 351 -26.07 1.19 0.74
CA ASP A 351 -26.45 1.52 -0.64
C ASP A 351 -25.35 1.37 -1.71
N VAL A 352 -25.72 1.63 -2.97
CA VAL A 352 -24.86 1.50 -4.15
C VAL A 352 -23.84 2.63 -4.27
N LEU A 353 -24.14 3.81 -3.73
CA LEU A 353 -23.30 5.00 -3.79
C LEU A 353 -22.15 4.91 -2.78
N GLU A 354 -22.45 4.51 -1.54
CA GLU A 354 -21.47 4.24 -0.50
C GLU A 354 -20.51 3.14 -0.92
N LYS A 355 -21.03 2.03 -1.45
CA LYS A 355 -20.20 0.94 -2.00
C LYS A 355 -19.28 1.43 -3.12
N GLU A 356 -19.72 2.37 -3.95
CA GLU A 356 -18.87 2.96 -4.99
C GLU A 356 -17.82 3.90 -4.41
N GLN A 357 -18.15 4.67 -3.38
CA GLN A 357 -17.18 5.52 -2.66
C GLN A 357 -16.07 4.66 -2.03
N TRP A 358 -16.42 3.55 -1.36
CA TRP A 358 -15.41 2.63 -0.81
C TRP A 358 -14.55 1.99 -1.91
N ASN A 359 -15.14 1.64 -3.07
CA ASN A 359 -14.36 1.16 -4.21
C ASN A 359 -13.41 2.22 -4.76
N ARG A 360 -13.81 3.51 -4.77
CA ARG A 360 -12.93 4.62 -5.15
C ARG A 360 -11.76 4.74 -4.16
N GLU A 361 -12.02 4.65 -2.87
CA GLU A 361 -10.97 4.70 -1.84
C GLU A 361 -10.02 3.49 -1.90
N ARG A 362 -10.55 2.28 -2.12
CA ARG A 362 -9.75 1.07 -2.41
C ARG A 362 -8.84 1.26 -3.64
N VAL A 363 -9.34 1.89 -4.70
CA VAL A 363 -8.52 2.25 -5.87
C VAL A 363 -7.43 3.28 -5.50
N HIS A 364 -7.74 4.29 -4.69
CA HIS A 364 -6.74 5.28 -4.25
C HIS A 364 -5.59 4.64 -3.45
N ILE A 365 -5.90 3.71 -2.53
CA ILE A 365 -4.87 2.93 -1.80
C ILE A 365 -3.97 2.16 -2.77
N LEU A 366 -4.57 1.48 -3.77
CA LEU A 366 -3.80 0.70 -4.74
C LEU A 366 -2.95 1.58 -5.66
N LEU A 367 -3.46 2.74 -6.10
CA LEU A 367 -2.69 3.72 -6.87
C LEU A 367 -1.56 4.34 -6.04
N GLY A 368 -1.78 4.58 -4.75
CA GLY A 368 -0.74 5.02 -3.81
C GLY A 368 0.35 3.97 -3.61
N ARG A 369 0.01 2.67 -3.67
CA ARG A 369 0.96 1.56 -3.52
C ARG A 369 1.75 1.24 -4.79
N TYR A 370 1.08 1.17 -5.93
CA TYR A 370 1.65 0.62 -7.16
C TYR A 370 1.88 1.66 -8.26
N GLY A 371 1.20 2.81 -8.19
CA GLY A 371 1.20 3.83 -9.24
C GLY A 371 0.40 3.44 -10.49
N ILE A 372 0.58 2.19 -10.94
CA ILE A 372 -0.07 1.55 -12.06
C ILE A 372 -0.84 0.29 -11.62
N LEU A 373 -2.04 0.08 -12.18
CA LEU A 373 -2.94 -1.02 -11.86
C LEU A 373 -3.30 -1.79 -13.12
N PHE A 374 -3.15 -3.11 -13.06
CA PHE A 374 -3.54 -4.05 -14.10
C PHE A 374 -3.93 -5.39 -13.45
N ARG A 375 -4.65 -6.24 -14.19
CA ARG A 375 -5.37 -7.40 -13.62
C ARG A 375 -4.45 -8.36 -12.88
N GLU A 376 -3.26 -8.65 -13.41
CA GLU A 376 -2.31 -9.63 -12.88
C GLU A 376 -1.65 -9.18 -11.57
N LEU A 377 -1.52 -7.87 -11.32
CA LEU A 377 -0.97 -7.31 -10.10
C LEU A 377 -1.92 -7.52 -8.91
N LEU A 378 -3.21 -7.23 -9.14
CA LEU A 378 -4.25 -7.27 -8.11
C LEU A 378 -4.68 -8.69 -7.68
N GLN A 379 -4.17 -9.76 -8.30
CA GLN A 379 -4.55 -11.14 -7.96
C GLN A 379 -4.14 -11.58 -6.54
N ARG A 380 -3.28 -10.81 -5.88
CA ARG A 380 -2.70 -11.11 -4.56
C ARG A 380 -3.28 -10.25 -3.44
N GLU A 381 -4.07 -9.25 -3.81
CA GLU A 381 -4.73 -8.35 -2.89
C GLU A 381 -5.87 -9.05 -2.16
N LEU A 382 -6.30 -8.42 -1.06
CA LEU A 382 -7.56 -8.77 -0.39
C LEU A 382 -8.71 -8.79 -1.39
N PRO A 383 -9.71 -9.68 -1.26
CA PRO A 383 -10.70 -9.93 -2.30
C PRO A 383 -11.40 -8.67 -2.83
N GLU A 384 -11.63 -7.70 -1.96
CA GLU A 384 -12.28 -6.39 -2.19
C GLU A 384 -11.45 -5.52 -3.14
N PHE A 385 -10.13 -5.59 -2.99
CA PHE A 385 -9.13 -4.86 -3.76
C PHE A 385 -8.77 -5.55 -5.09
N GLN A 386 -9.41 -6.69 -5.41
CA GLN A 386 -9.15 -7.41 -6.66
C GLN A 386 -9.87 -6.78 -7.86
N TRP A 387 -9.23 -6.89 -9.03
CA TRP A 387 -9.69 -6.35 -10.32
C TRP A 387 -11.20 -6.54 -10.61
N LYS A 388 -11.77 -7.70 -10.27
CA LYS A 388 -13.19 -8.02 -10.51
C LYS A 388 -14.17 -7.04 -9.83
N ASN A 389 -13.79 -6.46 -8.70
CA ASN A 389 -14.64 -5.55 -7.93
C ASN A 389 -14.39 -4.09 -8.34
N LEU A 390 -13.14 -3.75 -8.67
CA LEU A 390 -12.72 -2.37 -8.91
C LEU A 390 -12.73 -1.93 -10.38
N TYR A 391 -12.83 -2.85 -11.36
CA TYR A 391 -12.74 -2.50 -12.78
C TYR A 391 -13.76 -1.46 -13.25
N ASN A 392 -15.01 -1.55 -12.79
CA ASN A 392 -16.05 -0.57 -13.17
C ASN A 392 -15.77 0.80 -12.56
N THR A 393 -15.26 0.84 -11.33
CA THR A 393 -14.82 2.06 -10.63
C THR A 393 -13.61 2.69 -11.32
N LEU A 394 -12.61 1.88 -11.69
CA LEU A 394 -11.46 2.33 -12.50
C LEU A 394 -11.90 2.93 -13.84
N ARG A 395 -12.87 2.31 -14.52
CA ARG A 395 -13.42 2.87 -15.76
C ARG A 395 -14.18 4.18 -15.51
N ARG A 396 -14.90 4.32 -14.40
CA ARG A 396 -15.52 5.61 -13.99
C ARG A 396 -14.48 6.68 -13.64
N MET A 397 -13.40 6.32 -12.95
CA MET A 397 -12.29 7.22 -12.62
C MET A 397 -11.48 7.63 -13.87
N GLU A 398 -11.42 6.79 -14.90
CA GLU A 398 -10.89 7.16 -16.21
C GLU A 398 -11.83 8.13 -16.94
N LEU A 399 -13.15 7.98 -16.75
CA LEU A 399 -14.12 8.93 -17.29
C LEU A 399 -14.04 10.30 -16.59
N SER A 400 -13.82 10.37 -15.28
CA SER A 400 -13.60 11.65 -14.57
C SER A 400 -12.19 12.24 -14.78
N GLY A 401 -11.23 11.48 -15.31
CA GLY A 401 -9.85 11.91 -15.51
C GLY A 401 -8.95 11.77 -14.27
N GLU A 402 -9.44 11.14 -13.20
CA GLU A 402 -8.67 10.82 -11.99
C GLU A 402 -7.56 9.78 -12.25
N VAL A 403 -7.77 8.90 -13.25
CA VAL A 403 -6.76 7.94 -13.74
C VAL A 403 -6.68 7.95 -15.27
N MET A 404 -5.56 7.52 -15.81
CA MET A 404 -5.37 7.38 -17.25
C MET A 404 -5.33 5.91 -17.66
N GLY A 405 -6.23 5.51 -18.56
CA GLY A 405 -6.28 4.17 -19.15
C GLY A 405 -5.37 4.03 -20.39
N GLY A 406 -4.64 2.92 -20.50
CA GLY A 406 -3.80 2.67 -21.66
C GLY A 406 -2.89 1.45 -21.56
N PHE A 407 -1.79 1.53 -22.30
CA PHE A 407 -0.67 0.60 -22.28
C PHE A 407 0.57 1.46 -22.00
N PHE A 408 1.16 1.30 -20.81
CA PHE A 408 2.36 2.03 -20.38
C PHE A 408 3.59 1.11 -20.37
N PHE A 409 3.34 -0.19 -20.21
CA PHE A 409 4.33 -1.25 -20.36
C PHE A 409 3.84 -2.31 -21.36
N ASP A 410 4.70 -2.70 -22.29
CA ASP A 410 4.49 -3.82 -23.21
C ASP A 410 4.60 -5.18 -22.50
N GLY A 411 4.13 -6.24 -23.15
CA GLY A 411 4.13 -7.61 -22.58
C GLY A 411 3.12 -7.85 -21.44
N ILE A 412 2.32 -6.83 -21.07
CA ILE A 412 1.19 -6.97 -20.15
C ILE A 412 -0.11 -7.15 -20.96
N PRO A 413 -0.81 -8.30 -20.85
CA PRO A 413 -1.96 -8.61 -21.71
C PRO A 413 -3.28 -7.94 -21.27
N SER A 414 -3.28 -7.18 -20.17
CA SER A 414 -4.45 -6.51 -19.62
C SER A 414 -4.35 -4.99 -19.72
N LEU A 415 -5.50 -4.31 -19.78
CA LEU A 415 -5.57 -2.85 -19.74
C LEU A 415 -4.90 -2.33 -18.46
N GLN A 416 -4.12 -1.25 -18.59
CA GLN A 416 -3.42 -0.62 -17.47
C GLN A 416 -4.08 0.72 -17.13
N PHE A 417 -4.20 1.01 -15.84
CA PHE A 417 -4.62 2.31 -15.32
C PHE A 417 -3.48 2.90 -14.51
N ILE A 418 -3.07 4.14 -14.78
CA ILE A 418 -2.01 4.82 -14.05
C ILE A 418 -2.54 6.10 -13.40
N SER A 419 -2.03 6.45 -12.21
CA SER A 419 -2.33 7.75 -11.61
C SER A 419 -1.55 8.86 -12.31
N PRO A 420 -2.05 10.12 -12.34
CA PRO A 420 -1.29 11.25 -12.87
C PRO A 420 0.06 11.47 -12.18
N ALA A 421 0.17 11.13 -10.89
CA ALA A 421 1.43 11.19 -10.15
C ALA A 421 2.44 10.13 -10.63
N ALA A 422 2.00 8.88 -10.78
CA ALA A 422 2.83 7.79 -11.27
C ALA A 422 3.24 7.98 -12.74
N PHE A 423 2.38 8.56 -13.58
CA PHE A 423 2.74 8.91 -14.95
C PHE A 423 3.80 10.01 -15.02
N ARG A 424 3.70 11.06 -14.17
CA ARG A 424 4.77 12.08 -14.06
C ARG A 424 6.07 11.48 -13.56
N HIS A 425 6.01 10.54 -12.62
CA HIS A 425 7.18 9.81 -12.12
C HIS A 425 7.84 8.97 -13.24
N LEU A 426 7.05 8.26 -14.05
CA LEU A 426 7.54 7.53 -15.22
C LEU A 426 8.25 8.45 -16.23
N GLY A 427 7.71 9.66 -16.43
CA GLY A 427 8.30 10.69 -17.29
C GLY A 427 9.56 11.38 -16.73
N GLN A 428 9.95 11.14 -15.48
CA GLN A 428 11.21 11.63 -14.91
C GLN A 428 12.42 10.73 -15.25
N GLY A 429 12.16 9.53 -15.79
CA GLY A 429 13.17 8.50 -16.00
C GLY A 429 13.34 7.58 -14.77
N LEU A 430 13.74 6.34 -15.02
CA LEU A 430 13.95 5.33 -13.98
C LEU A 430 15.46 5.20 -13.64
N PRO A 431 15.82 4.89 -12.38
CA PRO A 431 17.22 4.77 -11.97
C PRO A 431 17.80 3.42 -12.41
N GLU A 432 18.26 3.32 -13.65
CA GLU A 432 18.82 2.08 -14.25
C GLU A 432 20.11 1.59 -13.57
N ASP A 433 20.80 2.44 -12.81
CA ASP A 433 21.99 2.09 -12.00
C ASP A 433 21.67 1.61 -10.58
N ALA A 434 20.39 1.64 -10.17
CA ALA A 434 19.99 1.25 -8.82
C ALA A 434 20.17 -0.26 -8.61
N ILE A 435 20.93 -0.61 -7.56
CA ILE A 435 21.02 -1.99 -7.06
C ILE A 435 20.12 -2.11 -5.84
N TYR A 436 19.11 -2.98 -5.93
CA TYR A 436 18.14 -3.21 -4.86
C TYR A 436 17.79 -4.70 -4.76
N TRP A 437 17.31 -5.10 -3.58
CA TRP A 437 16.82 -6.45 -3.36
C TRP A 437 15.42 -6.44 -2.76
N MET A 438 14.67 -7.51 -2.99
CA MET A 438 13.37 -7.74 -2.37
C MET A 438 13.15 -9.22 -2.07
N ASN A 439 12.27 -9.52 -1.11
CA ASN A 439 11.79 -10.88 -0.93
C ASN A 439 10.86 -11.26 -2.09
N ALA A 440 10.83 -12.53 -2.49
CA ALA A 440 9.85 -13.01 -3.47
C ALA A 440 8.39 -12.77 -3.01
N GLN A 441 8.14 -12.65 -1.70
CA GLN A 441 6.81 -12.31 -1.16
C GLN A 441 6.54 -10.80 -1.01
N ASP A 442 7.45 -9.92 -1.43
CA ASP A 442 7.25 -8.46 -1.38
C ASP A 442 6.14 -7.99 -2.33
N PRO A 443 5.33 -6.96 -1.98
CA PRO A 443 4.31 -6.38 -2.87
C PRO A 443 4.84 -5.96 -4.25
N ALA A 444 6.04 -5.38 -4.36
CA ALA A 444 6.65 -5.03 -5.64
C ALA A 444 7.08 -6.27 -6.46
N SER A 445 7.21 -7.43 -5.83
CA SER A 445 7.76 -8.62 -6.49
C SER A 445 6.80 -9.25 -7.47
N LEU A 446 7.19 -9.30 -8.75
CA LEU A 446 6.42 -10.01 -9.78
C LEU A 446 6.45 -11.54 -9.62
N SER A 447 7.31 -12.12 -8.76
CA SER A 447 7.46 -13.58 -8.55
C SER A 447 6.13 -14.34 -8.53
N GLY A 448 5.88 -15.16 -9.55
CA GLY A 448 4.65 -15.95 -9.68
C GLY A 448 3.41 -15.18 -10.14
N THR A 449 3.54 -14.05 -10.84
CA THR A 449 2.49 -13.60 -11.78
C THR A 449 2.52 -14.48 -13.02
N ARG A 450 1.59 -14.26 -13.95
CA ARG A 450 1.57 -14.90 -15.28
C ARG A 450 2.22 -14.04 -16.37
N LEU A 451 2.99 -13.02 -15.99
CA LEU A 451 3.69 -12.14 -16.92
C LEU A 451 4.97 -12.81 -17.44
N GLU A 452 5.38 -12.49 -18.66
CA GLU A 452 6.60 -13.05 -19.28
C GLU A 452 7.85 -12.67 -18.49
N VAL A 453 7.95 -11.40 -18.09
CA VAL A 453 9.01 -10.86 -17.22
C VAL A 453 9.11 -11.50 -15.83
N ALA A 454 8.10 -12.30 -15.43
CA ALA A 454 8.10 -13.03 -14.17
C ALA A 454 8.50 -14.52 -14.30
N GLN A 455 8.67 -15.05 -15.52
CA GLN A 455 8.92 -16.48 -15.74
C GLN A 455 10.29 -16.94 -15.23
N SER A 456 11.30 -16.08 -15.25
CA SER A 456 12.64 -16.33 -14.72
C SER A 456 12.75 -16.15 -13.20
N LEU A 457 11.73 -15.56 -12.56
CA LEU A 457 11.78 -15.20 -11.13
C LEU A 457 11.53 -16.42 -10.22
N PRO A 458 12.10 -16.43 -9.01
CA PRO A 458 11.96 -17.55 -8.09
C PRO A 458 10.52 -17.70 -7.60
N ARG A 459 10.16 -18.91 -7.13
CA ARG A 459 8.85 -19.19 -6.53
C ARG A 459 8.56 -18.21 -5.38
N ARG A 460 7.30 -17.77 -5.28
CA ARG A 460 6.79 -16.78 -4.31
C ARG A 460 6.69 -17.29 -2.87
N VAL A 461 7.78 -17.78 -2.29
CA VAL A 461 7.84 -18.39 -0.95
C VAL A 461 8.74 -17.61 0.02
N PRO A 462 8.48 -17.63 1.34
CA PRO A 462 9.33 -16.97 2.32
C PRO A 462 10.79 -17.42 2.25
N GLY A 463 11.72 -16.47 2.26
CA GLY A 463 13.16 -16.75 2.19
C GLY A 463 13.68 -17.15 0.81
N ASN A 464 12.94 -16.84 -0.26
CA ASN A 464 13.53 -16.59 -1.57
C ASN A 464 13.68 -15.06 -1.75
N HIS A 465 14.76 -14.63 -2.42
CA HIS A 465 15.08 -13.22 -2.65
C HIS A 465 15.51 -13.00 -4.10
N ILE A 466 15.34 -11.77 -4.57
CA ILE A 466 15.79 -11.31 -5.87
C ILE A 466 16.62 -10.05 -5.64
N VAL A 467 17.78 -9.96 -6.28
CA VAL A 467 18.55 -8.73 -6.44
C VAL A 467 18.45 -8.30 -7.89
N TYR A 468 18.20 -7.01 -8.09
CA TYR A 468 18.17 -6.35 -9.38
C TYR A 468 19.34 -5.37 -9.50
N SER A 469 19.80 -5.18 -10.73
CA SER A 469 20.59 -4.02 -11.15
C SER A 469 19.77 -3.30 -12.23
N GLY A 470 19.21 -2.14 -11.91
CA GLY A 470 18.18 -1.51 -12.73
C GLY A 470 16.98 -2.43 -12.91
N TYR A 471 16.69 -2.82 -14.15
CA TYR A 471 15.62 -3.75 -14.49
C TYR A 471 16.05 -5.23 -14.55
N GLU A 472 17.35 -5.53 -14.51
CA GLU A 472 17.85 -6.91 -14.70
C GLU A 472 18.00 -7.69 -13.38
N PRO A 473 17.42 -8.89 -13.25
CA PRO A 473 17.56 -9.72 -12.04
C PRO A 473 18.93 -10.42 -11.99
N VAL A 474 19.92 -9.79 -11.38
CA VAL A 474 21.33 -10.25 -11.37
C VAL A 474 21.62 -11.44 -10.44
N LEU A 475 20.88 -11.58 -9.34
CA LEU A 475 21.03 -12.68 -8.37
C LEU A 475 19.67 -13.13 -7.83
N LEU A 476 19.38 -14.43 -7.96
CA LEU A 476 18.24 -15.08 -7.31
C LEU A 476 18.75 -15.96 -6.16
N SER A 477 18.30 -15.67 -4.94
CA SER A 477 18.57 -16.49 -3.76
C SER A 477 17.37 -17.37 -3.47
N THR A 478 17.57 -18.69 -3.37
CA THR A 478 16.49 -19.63 -3.10
C THR A 478 16.80 -20.58 -1.95
N ARG A 479 15.74 -21.17 -1.37
CA ARG A 479 15.83 -22.12 -0.25
C ARG A 479 16.57 -21.52 0.97
N LYS A 480 16.32 -20.24 1.28
CA LYS A 480 16.99 -19.48 2.37
C LYS A 480 18.51 -19.36 2.17
N GLY A 481 18.96 -19.08 0.94
CA GLY A 481 20.37 -18.89 0.59
C GLY A 481 21.12 -20.15 0.16
N LYS A 482 20.53 -21.35 0.27
CA LYS A 482 21.19 -22.63 -0.08
C LYS A 482 21.50 -22.79 -1.56
N GLU A 483 20.73 -22.15 -2.43
CA GLU A 483 20.87 -22.29 -3.88
C GLU A 483 20.76 -20.90 -4.52
N LEU A 484 21.88 -20.45 -5.12
CA LEU A 484 22.00 -19.16 -5.80
C LEU A 484 21.98 -19.35 -7.32
N GLN A 485 21.32 -18.43 -8.01
CA GLN A 485 21.40 -18.29 -9.47
C GLN A 485 21.92 -16.88 -9.77
N ILE A 486 23.18 -16.80 -10.21
CA ILE A 486 23.87 -15.55 -10.54
C ILE A 486 23.88 -15.44 -12.06
N GLN A 487 23.31 -14.35 -12.58
CA GLN A 487 23.15 -14.15 -14.04
C GLN A 487 24.33 -13.37 -14.65
N VAL A 488 25.19 -12.75 -13.83
CA VAL A 488 26.43 -12.08 -14.24
C VAL A 488 27.66 -12.99 -14.12
N PRO A 489 28.74 -12.77 -14.89
CA PRO A 489 29.99 -13.52 -14.75
C PRO A 489 30.64 -13.38 -13.37
N ALA A 490 31.45 -14.37 -12.95
CA ALA A 490 32.16 -14.36 -11.67
C ALA A 490 33.17 -13.20 -11.50
N SER A 491 33.62 -12.62 -12.62
CA SER A 491 34.52 -11.46 -12.69
C SER A 491 33.80 -10.10 -12.73
N HIS A 492 32.47 -10.05 -12.58
CA HIS A 492 31.69 -8.82 -12.63
C HIS A 492 32.04 -7.87 -11.46
N PRO A 493 32.35 -6.58 -11.70
CA PRO A 493 32.85 -5.67 -10.66
C PRO A 493 31.85 -5.46 -9.50
N GLU A 494 30.56 -5.31 -9.82
CA GLU A 494 29.52 -5.07 -8.79
C GLU A 494 29.08 -6.35 -8.04
N LEU A 495 29.69 -7.52 -8.29
CA LEU A 495 29.23 -8.79 -7.72
C LEU A 495 29.27 -8.79 -6.17
N HIS A 496 30.20 -8.08 -5.55
CA HIS A 496 30.21 -7.89 -4.10
C HIS A 496 28.96 -7.15 -3.60
N ARG A 497 28.48 -6.12 -4.31
CA ARG A 497 27.27 -5.37 -3.94
C ARG A 497 26.02 -6.22 -4.09
N TYR A 498 25.97 -7.11 -5.08
CA TYR A 498 24.86 -8.07 -5.21
C TYR A 498 24.77 -9.04 -4.02
N LEU A 499 25.88 -9.28 -3.30
CA LEU A 499 25.90 -10.11 -2.09
C LEU A 499 25.51 -9.36 -0.81
N ASP A 500 25.36 -8.03 -0.84
CA ASP A 500 25.06 -7.21 0.36
C ASP A 500 23.70 -7.50 1.00
N LEU A 501 22.77 -8.08 0.24
CA LEU A 501 21.53 -8.66 0.78
C LEU A 501 21.83 -9.61 1.97
N PHE A 502 22.95 -10.35 1.92
CA PHE A 502 23.32 -11.30 2.97
C PHE A 502 23.86 -10.61 4.22
N ALA A 503 24.58 -9.50 4.08
CA ALA A 503 24.98 -8.67 5.21
C ALA A 503 23.75 -8.07 5.93
N GLU A 504 22.74 -7.63 5.18
CA GLU A 504 21.48 -7.12 5.71
C GLU A 504 20.68 -8.20 6.46
N LEU A 505 20.51 -9.40 5.87
CA LEU A 505 19.81 -10.53 6.52
C LEU A 505 20.48 -11.01 7.82
N LEU A 506 21.79 -10.85 7.97
CA LEU A 506 22.54 -11.18 9.19
C LEU A 506 22.51 -10.04 10.23
N SER A 507 22.43 -8.78 9.79
CA SER A 507 22.52 -7.59 10.66
C SER A 507 21.18 -7.05 11.15
N ARG A 508 20.05 -7.38 10.49
CA ARG A 508 18.69 -6.91 10.84
C ARG A 508 18.31 -7.06 12.32
N GLN A 509 17.50 -6.13 12.82
CA GLN A 509 17.14 -6.04 14.24
C GLN A 509 16.13 -7.12 14.69
N ARG A 510 15.15 -7.47 13.84
CA ARG A 510 14.19 -8.56 14.12
C ARG A 510 14.63 -9.84 13.43
N LEU A 511 14.66 -10.94 14.20
CA LEU A 511 14.96 -12.30 13.74
C LEU A 511 16.17 -12.40 12.80
N PRO A 512 17.35 -11.85 13.16
CA PRO A 512 18.56 -11.96 12.32
C PRO A 512 18.88 -13.41 12.00
N VAL A 513 19.31 -13.66 10.77
CA VAL A 513 19.82 -14.96 10.37
C VAL A 513 21.17 -15.19 11.07
N SER A 514 21.41 -16.38 11.63
CA SER A 514 22.66 -16.67 12.36
C SER A 514 23.82 -17.06 11.44
N ARG A 515 23.49 -17.70 10.32
CA ARG A 515 24.41 -18.05 9.23
C ARG A 515 23.66 -18.26 7.93
N ILE A 516 24.32 -17.96 6.81
CA ILE A 516 23.82 -18.23 5.45
C ILE A 516 24.72 -19.30 4.87
N GLU A 517 24.14 -20.44 4.48
CA GLU A 517 24.84 -21.56 3.87
C GLU A 517 24.49 -21.60 2.38
N VAL A 518 25.49 -21.56 1.51
CA VAL A 518 25.36 -21.71 0.04
C VAL A 518 25.90 -23.08 -0.34
N GLU A 519 25.02 -23.98 -0.77
CA GLU A 519 25.36 -25.33 -1.22
C GLU A 519 25.58 -25.39 -2.74
N ARG A 520 24.79 -24.62 -3.50
CA ARG A 520 24.84 -24.60 -4.97
C ARG A 520 24.84 -23.18 -5.54
N ILE A 521 25.56 -23.03 -6.65
CA ILE A 521 25.58 -21.82 -7.47
C ILE A 521 25.42 -22.26 -8.93
N ASN A 522 24.44 -21.72 -9.65
CA ASN A 522 24.14 -22.06 -11.05
C ASN A 522 24.04 -23.58 -11.30
N GLY A 523 23.46 -24.32 -10.35
CA GLY A 523 23.32 -25.78 -10.37
C GLY A 523 24.57 -26.58 -9.95
N GLN A 524 25.77 -26.00 -10.02
CA GLN A 524 27.03 -26.62 -9.57
C GLN A 524 27.18 -26.57 -8.04
N LYS A 525 28.13 -27.33 -7.45
CA LYS A 525 28.45 -27.21 -6.02
C LYS A 525 29.20 -25.90 -5.77
N ALA A 526 28.86 -25.17 -4.70
CA ALA A 526 29.48 -23.89 -4.37
C ALA A 526 31.01 -23.96 -4.18
N LEU A 527 31.54 -25.10 -3.73
CA LEU A 527 32.99 -25.32 -3.52
C LEU A 527 33.79 -25.60 -4.81
N GLU A 528 33.09 -25.88 -5.91
CA GLU A 528 33.62 -26.27 -7.23
C GLU A 528 33.31 -25.22 -8.31
N SER A 529 32.65 -24.12 -7.95
CA SER A 529 32.13 -23.11 -8.87
C SER A 529 33.04 -21.89 -8.96
N ASP A 530 33.12 -21.26 -10.13
CA ASP A 530 33.97 -20.10 -10.42
C ASP A 530 33.72 -18.90 -9.47
N TYR A 531 32.50 -18.77 -8.95
CA TYR A 531 32.12 -17.72 -7.98
C TYR A 531 32.73 -17.91 -6.58
N LYS A 532 33.37 -19.05 -6.31
CA LYS A 532 33.94 -19.39 -4.99
C LYS A 532 34.91 -18.33 -4.49
N GLU A 533 35.85 -17.90 -5.31
CA GLU A 533 36.89 -16.93 -4.91
C GLU A 533 36.26 -15.58 -4.55
N THR A 534 35.28 -15.13 -5.34
CA THR A 534 34.53 -13.90 -5.05
C THR A 534 33.75 -14.02 -3.73
N LEU A 535 33.03 -15.12 -3.49
CA LEU A 535 32.33 -15.32 -2.21
C LEU A 535 33.29 -15.39 -1.01
N LEU A 536 34.46 -16.04 -1.15
CA LEU A 536 35.49 -16.04 -0.11
C LEU A 536 36.01 -14.63 0.18
N SER A 537 36.24 -13.82 -0.87
CA SER A 537 36.69 -12.42 -0.71
C SER A 537 35.65 -11.51 -0.04
N TYR A 538 34.35 -11.79 -0.24
CA TYR A 538 33.25 -11.11 0.45
C TYR A 538 33.22 -11.42 1.97
N GLY A 539 33.69 -12.61 2.35
CA GLY A 539 33.77 -13.08 3.73
C GLY A 539 33.04 -14.40 4.02
N PHE A 540 32.59 -15.13 3.00
CA PHE A 540 32.23 -16.53 3.19
C PHE A 540 33.49 -17.34 3.53
N TYR A 541 33.32 -18.45 4.23
CA TYR A 541 34.38 -19.44 4.45
C TYR A 541 33.97 -20.81 3.92
N SER A 542 34.96 -21.64 3.57
CA SER A 542 34.72 -23.00 3.09
C SER A 542 34.35 -23.92 4.25
N GLY A 543 33.07 -24.31 4.32
CA GLY A 543 32.62 -25.43 5.13
C GLY A 543 32.83 -26.77 4.42
N ASN A 544 32.47 -27.87 5.08
CA ASN A 544 32.72 -29.23 4.56
C ASN A 544 31.96 -29.58 3.27
N ARG A 545 30.83 -28.89 2.99
CA ARG A 545 29.96 -29.15 1.82
C ARG A 545 29.35 -27.87 1.20
N SER A 546 29.64 -26.71 1.75
CA SER A 546 28.98 -25.43 1.43
C SER A 546 29.93 -24.26 1.73
N LEU A 547 29.71 -23.13 1.07
CA LEU A 547 30.26 -21.85 1.49
C LEU A 547 29.33 -21.28 2.57
N VAL A 548 29.86 -20.77 3.66
CA VAL A 548 29.04 -20.26 4.77
C VAL A 548 29.46 -18.85 5.15
N LEU A 549 28.48 -17.97 5.36
CA LEU A 549 28.68 -16.62 5.88
C LEU A 549 28.06 -16.53 7.29
N HIS A 550 28.86 -16.09 8.25
CA HIS A 550 28.41 -15.80 9.61
C HIS A 550 28.16 -14.30 9.78
N LYS A 551 27.29 -13.95 10.74
CA LYS A 551 27.20 -12.57 11.21
C LYS A 551 28.58 -12.10 11.69
N LYS A 552 29.12 -11.06 11.05
CA LYS A 552 30.31 -10.36 11.55
C LYS A 552 29.93 -9.68 12.87
N TYR A 553 30.57 -10.08 13.97
CA TYR A 553 30.52 -9.35 15.23
C TYR A 553 31.51 -8.19 15.12
N ASN A 554 31.02 -7.03 14.70
CA ASN A 554 31.68 -5.75 14.90
C ASN A 554 31.16 -5.14 16.21
#